data_AF-A0AAV4J5E1-F1
#
_entry.id   AF-A0AAV4J5E1-F1
#
_cell.length_a   1.000
_cell.length_b   1.000
_cell.length_c   1.000
_cell.angle_alpha   90.00
_cell.angle_beta   90.00
_cell.angle_gamma   90.00
#
_symmetry.space_group_name_H-M   'P 1'
#
loop_
_entity.id
_entity.type
_entity.pdbx_description
1 polymer ?
#
loop_
_entity_poly.entity_id
_entity_poly.type
_entity_poly.pdbx_seq_one_letter_code
_entity_poly.pdbx_strand_id
1 'polypeptide(L)'
;MAASLRSVLQHQIPLNSLQHNSYTIRNPLTWCRNLAMTKRLLQEDAEAKAEDNDNGSPSTKRQVVDVETSIRYLDSKAFQQGYGDKPVWFHYRRNFKGQFPPKTRKTCIRKGELSTSSPCPVCRDEYLVVDAKNTKLLKQFISPFSGEILESRQTGLCQKVQKTLVLEVTRAQDEGRLEKPLPFRSYNYDDYTS
;
A
#
# COMPACT_ATOMS: atom_id res chain seq x y z
N MET A 1 36.93 -8.40 -69.60
CA MET A 1 37.25 -9.50 -68.67
C MET A 1 36.05 -9.74 -67.75
N ALA A 2 35.73 -11.00 -67.50
CA ALA A 2 34.57 -11.61 -66.81
C ALA A 2 33.93 -10.77 -65.68
N ALA A 3 32.62 -10.51 -65.70
CA ALA A 3 31.48 -11.34 -65.24
C ALA A 3 31.28 -11.37 -63.71
N SER A 4 30.12 -10.91 -63.23
CA SER A 4 29.32 -11.66 -62.24
C SER A 4 27.90 -11.10 -62.14
N LEU A 5 26.95 -12.03 -62.21
CA LEU A 5 25.51 -11.88 -62.29
C LEU A 5 24.89 -11.79 -60.89
N ARG A 6 23.85 -10.96 -60.72
CA ARG A 6 22.55 -11.36 -60.13
C ARG A 6 21.57 -10.19 -60.12
N SER A 7 20.74 -10.20 -61.17
CA SER A 7 19.32 -9.84 -61.18
C SER A 7 18.59 -10.49 -59.96
N VAL A 8 17.45 -10.08 -59.41
CA VAL A 8 16.28 -9.43 -60.00
C VAL A 8 15.22 -9.24 -58.88
N LEU A 9 14.23 -8.38 -59.15
CA LEU A 9 12.83 -8.40 -58.66
C LEU A 9 12.47 -7.82 -57.27
N GLN A 10 11.93 -6.60 -57.34
CA GLN A 10 10.61 -6.27 -56.79
C GLN A 10 9.61 -7.44 -56.95
N HIS A 11 8.77 -7.72 -55.96
CA HIS A 11 7.31 -7.72 -56.14
C HIS A 11 6.56 -8.00 -54.84
N GLN A 12 5.29 -7.57 -54.88
CA GLN A 12 4.34 -7.42 -53.80
C GLN A 12 4.06 -8.71 -53.01
N ILE A 13 3.81 -8.51 -51.73
CA ILE A 13 3.27 -9.50 -50.79
C ILE A 13 1.79 -9.71 -51.12
N PRO A 14 1.33 -10.95 -51.39
CA PRO A 14 -0.09 -11.24 -51.53
C PRO A 14 -0.77 -11.39 -50.15
N LEU A 15 -1.91 -10.73 -49.99
CA LEU A 15 -2.90 -11.01 -48.95
C LEU A 15 -3.56 -12.36 -49.26
N ASN A 16 -3.44 -13.34 -48.35
CA ASN A 16 -4.24 -14.55 -48.40
C ASN A 16 -4.77 -14.94 -47.01
N SER A 17 -6.10 -14.90 -46.93
CA SER A 17 -7.05 -15.64 -46.09
C SER A 17 -6.57 -16.27 -44.78
N LEU A 18 -7.03 -15.69 -43.67
CA LEU A 18 -7.20 -16.37 -42.39
C LEU A 18 -8.23 -17.50 -42.56
N GLN A 19 -7.78 -18.74 -42.47
CA GLN A 19 -8.64 -19.87 -42.14
C GLN A 19 -8.27 -20.36 -40.75
N HIS A 20 -9.28 -20.36 -39.87
CA HIS A 20 -9.27 -21.01 -38.58
C HIS A 20 -8.82 -22.45 -38.72
N ASN A 21 -7.91 -22.90 -37.86
CA ASN A 21 -7.70 -24.32 -37.67
C ASN A 21 -7.51 -24.68 -36.20
N SER A 22 -8.60 -25.17 -35.62
CA SER A 22 -8.64 -25.87 -34.35
C SER A 22 -8.18 -27.31 -34.56
N TYR A 23 -7.04 -27.70 -33.96
CA TYR A 23 -6.72 -29.11 -33.81
C TYR A 23 -6.43 -29.45 -32.35
N THR A 24 -7.48 -29.99 -31.73
CA THR A 24 -7.40 -30.88 -30.58
C THR A 24 -6.67 -32.16 -31.01
N ILE A 25 -5.47 -32.41 -30.49
CA ILE A 25 -4.90 -33.75 -30.50
C ILE A 25 -5.41 -34.47 -29.25
N ARG A 26 -6.36 -35.37 -29.48
CA ARG A 26 -6.98 -36.25 -28.48
C ARG A 26 -6.00 -37.37 -28.14
N ASN A 27 -5.56 -37.43 -26.88
CA ASN A 27 -4.82 -38.57 -26.33
C ASN A 27 -5.82 -39.51 -25.61
N PRO A 28 -5.97 -40.80 -26.00
CA PRO A 28 -7.10 -41.64 -25.58
C PRO A 28 -6.96 -42.34 -24.23
N LEU A 29 -6.16 -41.82 -23.27
CA LEU A 29 -5.96 -42.46 -21.95
C LEU A 29 -6.15 -41.52 -20.74
N THR A 30 -7.03 -40.52 -20.84
CA THR A 30 -7.52 -39.76 -19.67
C THR A 30 -9.02 -39.54 -19.76
N TRP A 31 -9.81 -40.61 -19.72
CA TRP A 31 -11.27 -40.54 -19.61
C TRP A 31 -11.84 -41.38 -18.46
N CYS A 32 -11.08 -41.58 -17.39
CA CYS A 32 -11.62 -42.12 -16.13
C CYS A 32 -10.89 -41.49 -14.94
N ARG A 33 -11.09 -40.20 -14.64
CA ARG A 33 -10.77 -39.66 -13.30
C ARG A 33 -11.36 -38.31 -12.88
N ASN A 34 -12.25 -37.68 -13.66
CA ASN A 34 -12.74 -36.33 -13.35
C ASN A 34 -14.26 -36.22 -13.11
N LEU A 35 -14.85 -37.18 -12.39
CA LEU A 35 -16.27 -37.10 -12.00
C LEU A 35 -16.52 -37.03 -10.48
N ALA A 36 -15.50 -37.27 -9.65
CA ALA A 36 -15.63 -37.18 -8.18
C ALA A 36 -15.15 -35.84 -7.60
N MET A 37 -14.38 -35.05 -8.35
CA MET A 37 -13.85 -33.75 -7.88
C MET A 37 -14.80 -32.57 -8.14
N THR A 38 -15.71 -32.69 -9.10
CA THR A 38 -16.60 -31.58 -9.50
C THR A 38 -17.69 -31.31 -8.47
N LYS A 39 -18.24 -32.36 -7.85
CA LYS A 39 -19.33 -32.20 -6.86
C LYS A 39 -18.84 -31.57 -5.55
N ARG A 40 -17.59 -31.84 -5.16
CA ARG A 40 -16.97 -31.27 -3.94
C ARG A 40 -16.61 -29.79 -4.12
N LEU A 41 -15.99 -29.44 -5.25
CA LEU A 41 -15.67 -28.05 -5.58
C LEU A 41 -16.93 -27.19 -5.72
N LEU A 42 -17.99 -27.71 -6.36
CA LEU A 42 -19.27 -26.98 -6.49
C LEU A 42 -20.00 -26.81 -5.15
N GLN A 43 -19.75 -27.71 -4.18
CA GLN A 43 -20.37 -27.64 -2.87
C GLN A 43 -19.59 -26.70 -1.92
N GLU A 44 -18.25 -26.71 -2.00
CA GLU A 44 -17.38 -25.73 -1.36
C GLU A 44 -17.65 -24.31 -1.89
N ASP A 45 -17.87 -24.15 -3.20
CA ASP A 45 -18.26 -22.87 -3.83
C ASP A 45 -19.69 -22.41 -3.46
N ALA A 46 -20.57 -23.33 -3.06
CA ALA A 46 -21.94 -23.03 -2.64
C ALA A 46 -22.01 -22.68 -1.13
N GLU A 47 -21.22 -23.38 -0.30
CA GLU A 47 -21.06 -23.09 1.12
C GLU A 47 -20.35 -21.74 1.33
N ALA A 48 -19.33 -21.42 0.52
CA ALA A 48 -18.68 -20.10 0.53
C ALA A 48 -19.60 -18.93 0.11
N LYS A 49 -20.67 -19.21 -0.66
CA LYS A 49 -21.67 -18.19 -1.06
C LYS A 49 -22.82 -18.06 -0.08
N ALA A 50 -23.00 -19.02 0.83
CA ALA A 50 -24.09 -19.00 1.82
C ALA A 50 -23.78 -18.14 3.04
N GLU A 51 -22.49 -17.86 3.33
CA GLU A 51 -22.07 -17.03 4.46
C GLU A 51 -22.02 -15.51 4.15
N ASP A 52 -22.18 -15.10 2.89
CA ASP A 52 -22.08 -13.69 2.45
C ASP A 52 -23.44 -12.98 2.33
N ASN A 53 -24.48 -13.44 3.04
CA ASN A 53 -25.82 -12.83 3.00
C ASN A 53 -26.07 -11.88 4.18
N ASP A 54 -25.41 -10.72 4.16
CA ASP A 54 -26.01 -9.40 4.48
C ASP A 54 -24.94 -8.32 4.29
N ASN A 55 -24.69 -7.95 3.03
CA ASN A 55 -23.90 -6.76 2.75
C ASN A 55 -24.75 -5.84 1.88
N GLY A 56 -25.43 -4.90 2.55
CA GLY A 56 -25.97 -3.72 1.90
C GLY A 56 -24.93 -3.09 0.95
N SER A 57 -25.40 -2.46 -0.12
CA SER A 57 -24.56 -1.82 -1.14
C SER A 57 -23.32 -1.17 -0.53
N PRO A 58 -22.09 -1.50 -0.99
CA PRO A 58 -20.87 -0.95 -0.40
C PRO A 58 -20.95 0.57 -0.43
N SER A 59 -21.10 1.19 0.75
CA SER A 59 -20.95 2.63 0.87
C SER A 59 -19.58 2.99 0.33
N THR A 60 -19.53 3.84 -0.71
CA THR A 60 -18.28 4.30 -1.32
C THR A 60 -17.41 5.11 -0.35
N LYS A 61 -17.97 5.52 0.80
CA LYS A 61 -17.30 6.34 1.81
C LYS A 61 -16.57 5.47 2.84
N ARG A 62 -15.36 5.94 3.19
CA ARG A 62 -14.53 5.40 4.26
C ARG A 62 -15.24 5.43 5.61
N GLN A 63 -15.09 4.38 6.40
CA GLN A 63 -15.65 4.34 7.75
C GLN A 63 -14.80 5.19 8.70
N VAL A 64 -15.46 5.85 9.66
CA VAL A 64 -14.77 6.57 10.73
C VAL A 64 -14.38 5.55 11.80
N VAL A 65 -13.09 5.34 11.99
CA VAL A 65 -12.53 4.38 12.95
C VAL A 65 -12.09 5.12 14.20
N ASP A 66 -12.40 4.55 15.37
CA ASP A 66 -12.02 5.11 16.67
C ASP A 66 -10.55 4.81 17.01
N VAL A 67 -9.99 5.59 17.93
CA VAL A 67 -8.57 5.47 18.30
C VAL A 67 -8.32 4.14 18.99
N GLU A 68 -9.20 3.73 19.90
CA GLU A 68 -9.10 2.48 20.64
C GLU A 68 -9.23 1.25 19.72
N THR A 69 -10.02 1.34 18.64
CA THR A 69 -10.04 0.31 17.60
C THR A 69 -8.74 0.22 16.82
N SER A 70 -8.11 1.36 16.51
CA SER A 70 -6.83 1.37 15.79
C SER A 70 -5.68 0.76 16.61
N ILE A 71 -5.65 1.00 17.94
CA ILE A 71 -4.66 0.39 18.84
C ILE A 71 -4.82 -1.12 18.85
N ARG A 72 -6.07 -1.60 19.03
CA ARG A 72 -6.38 -3.04 18.99
C ARG A 72 -6.01 -3.69 17.66
N TYR A 73 -6.17 -2.96 16.55
CA TYR A 73 -5.79 -3.46 15.23
C TYR A 73 -4.28 -3.69 15.11
N LEU A 74 -3.44 -2.81 15.64
CA LEU A 74 -1.97 -2.99 15.62
C LEU A 74 -1.51 -4.23 16.38
N ASP A 75 -2.27 -4.65 17.41
CA ASP A 75 -2.02 -5.86 18.19
C ASP A 75 -2.65 -7.13 17.59
N SER A 76 -3.42 -6.98 16.52
CA SER A 76 -4.13 -8.08 15.89
C SER A 76 -3.22 -8.93 15.00
N LYS A 77 -3.58 -10.20 14.83
CA LYS A 77 -2.91 -11.11 13.89
C LYS A 77 -2.99 -10.62 12.43
N ALA A 78 -4.06 -9.91 12.08
CA ALA A 78 -4.25 -9.37 10.73
C ALA A 78 -3.17 -8.33 10.38
N PHE A 79 -2.81 -7.47 11.34
CA PHE A 79 -1.72 -6.50 11.14
C PHE A 79 -0.38 -7.22 10.95
N GLN A 80 -0.08 -8.21 11.79
CA GLN A 80 1.16 -9.00 11.68
C GLN A 80 1.24 -9.75 10.35
N GLN A 81 0.13 -10.30 9.85
CA GLN A 81 0.10 -10.97 8.54
C GLN A 81 0.29 -9.99 7.37
N GLY A 82 -0.25 -8.78 7.47
CA GLY A 82 -0.19 -7.79 6.39
C GLY A 82 1.15 -7.04 6.30
N TYR A 83 1.75 -6.72 7.46
CA TYR A 83 2.94 -5.87 7.56
C TYR A 83 4.18 -6.60 8.09
N GLY A 84 3.99 -7.64 8.90
CA GLY A 84 5.07 -8.32 9.62
C GLY A 84 5.80 -7.37 10.58
N ASP A 85 7.12 -7.55 10.68
CA ASP A 85 7.97 -6.78 11.59
C ASP A 85 8.45 -5.43 11.01
N LYS A 86 7.97 -5.08 9.80
CA LYS A 86 8.41 -3.91 9.06
C LYS A 86 7.48 -2.72 9.31
N PRO A 87 7.98 -1.47 9.20
CA PRO A 87 7.12 -0.30 9.34
C PRO A 87 6.10 -0.23 8.21
N VAL A 88 4.93 0.36 8.48
CA VAL A 88 3.79 0.41 7.56
C VAL A 88 4.14 0.93 6.16
N TRP A 89 5.06 1.91 6.08
CA TRP A 89 5.42 2.55 4.81
C TRP A 89 6.46 1.78 3.99
N PHE A 90 7.02 0.68 4.50
CA PHE A 90 8.12 -0.06 3.86
C PHE A 90 7.75 -0.61 2.47
N HIS A 91 6.58 -1.22 2.34
CA HIS A 91 6.13 -1.84 1.09
C HIS A 91 5.53 -0.83 0.10
N TYR A 92 5.47 0.44 0.46
CA TYR A 92 4.87 1.46 -0.40
C TYR A 92 5.89 2.07 -1.36
N ARG A 93 5.54 2.08 -2.64
CA ARG A 93 6.30 2.76 -3.69
C ARG A 93 5.41 3.74 -4.43
N ARG A 94 5.86 4.99 -4.54
CA ARG A 94 5.13 6.04 -5.25
C ARG A 94 5.51 6.07 -6.73
N ASN A 95 4.51 6.14 -7.60
CA ASN A 95 4.71 6.33 -9.02
C ASN A 95 4.93 7.82 -9.33
N PHE A 96 6.07 8.16 -9.93
CA PHE A 96 6.38 9.50 -10.44
C PHE A 96 7.35 9.38 -11.63
N LYS A 97 7.43 10.42 -12.46
CA LYS A 97 8.31 10.45 -13.63
C LYS A 97 9.72 10.92 -13.24
N GLY A 98 10.75 10.27 -13.81
CA GLY A 98 12.15 10.63 -13.64
C GLY A 98 12.82 10.03 -12.41
N GLN A 99 14.08 10.38 -12.19
CA GLN A 99 14.88 9.85 -11.07
C GLN A 99 14.54 10.53 -9.74
N PHE A 100 14.32 11.85 -9.76
CA PHE A 100 14.08 12.62 -8.54
C PHE A 100 12.57 12.79 -8.25
N PRO A 101 12.10 12.35 -7.08
CA PRO A 101 10.68 12.49 -6.73
C PRO A 101 10.30 13.96 -6.53
N PRO A 102 9.16 14.42 -7.10
CA PRO A 102 8.58 15.71 -6.73
C PRO A 102 8.07 15.68 -5.28
N LYS A 103 7.58 16.82 -4.78
CA LYS A 103 6.86 16.88 -3.49
C LYS A 103 5.66 15.93 -3.53
N THR A 104 5.30 15.37 -2.37
CA THR A 104 4.12 14.50 -2.24
C THR A 104 2.83 15.26 -2.56
N ARG A 105 1.78 14.53 -2.95
CA ARG A 105 0.45 15.12 -3.20
C ARG A 105 -0.16 15.71 -1.93
N LYS A 106 -1.03 16.71 -2.08
CA LYS A 106 -1.69 17.41 -0.94
C LYS A 106 -2.52 16.45 -0.08
N THR A 107 -3.43 15.71 -0.69
CA THR A 107 -4.32 14.75 -0.02
C THR A 107 -4.55 13.54 -0.92
N CYS A 108 -4.77 12.38 -0.30
CA CYS A 108 -5.17 11.15 -0.99
C CYS A 108 -6.69 10.91 -0.91
N ILE A 109 -7.33 11.45 0.14
CA ILE A 109 -8.76 11.34 0.41
C ILE A 109 -9.42 12.67 0.06
N ARG A 110 -10.53 12.62 -0.69
CA ARG A 110 -11.40 13.76 -1.01
C ARG A 110 -12.85 13.35 -0.79
N LYS A 111 -13.64 14.18 -0.09
CA LYS A 111 -15.05 13.89 0.23
C LYS A 111 -15.31 12.54 0.92
N GLY A 112 -14.33 12.03 1.67
CA GLY A 112 -14.44 10.73 2.35
C GLY A 112 -14.16 9.51 1.46
N GLU A 113 -13.69 9.73 0.22
CA GLU A 113 -13.35 8.67 -0.73
C GLU A 113 -11.89 8.79 -1.17
N LEU A 114 -11.29 7.67 -1.60
CA LEU A 114 -9.96 7.64 -2.18
C LEU A 114 -9.99 8.25 -3.58
N SER A 115 -9.42 9.43 -3.74
CA SER A 115 -9.33 10.08 -5.05
C SER A 115 -8.21 9.52 -5.92
N THR A 116 -7.37 8.63 -5.38
CA THR A 116 -6.16 8.15 -6.05
C THR A 116 -6.14 6.62 -6.08
N SER A 117 -5.73 6.05 -7.22
CA SER A 117 -5.57 4.60 -7.38
C SER A 117 -4.43 3.99 -6.55
N SER A 118 -3.38 4.77 -6.25
CA SER A 118 -2.27 4.37 -5.36
C SER A 118 -2.22 5.29 -4.14
N PRO A 119 -3.07 5.08 -3.12
CA PRO A 119 -3.12 5.91 -1.91
C PRO A 119 -1.84 5.80 -1.06
N CYS A 120 -1.68 6.69 -0.06
CA CYS A 120 -0.54 6.62 0.86
C CYS A 120 -0.66 5.40 1.79
N PRO A 121 0.43 4.92 2.43
CA PRO A 121 0.38 3.77 3.34
C PRO A 121 -0.73 3.86 4.39
N VAL A 122 -0.81 5.01 5.08
CA VAL A 122 -1.84 5.31 6.09
C VAL A 122 -3.23 5.52 5.47
N CYS A 123 -3.29 5.97 4.21
CA CYS A 123 -4.54 6.31 3.54
C CYS A 123 -5.15 5.14 2.79
N ARG A 124 -4.43 4.03 2.65
CA ARG A 124 -4.94 2.81 2.04
C ARG A 124 -5.77 2.05 3.07
N ASP A 125 -5.24 1.93 4.27
CA ASP A 125 -5.83 1.14 5.35
C ASP A 125 -6.63 2.07 6.28
N GLU A 126 -7.86 1.70 6.61
CA GLU A 126 -8.78 2.58 7.35
C GLU A 126 -8.49 2.57 8.85
N TYR A 127 -8.00 1.43 9.35
CA TYR A 127 -7.68 1.20 10.76
C TYR A 127 -6.42 1.91 11.25
N LEU A 128 -5.61 2.49 10.34
CA LEU A 128 -4.42 3.23 10.70
C LEU A 128 -4.76 4.69 10.98
N VAL A 129 -5.18 4.96 12.21
CA VAL A 129 -5.51 6.31 12.68
C VAL A 129 -4.27 6.94 13.33
N VAL A 130 -3.91 8.15 12.88
CA VAL A 130 -2.76 8.91 13.37
C VAL A 130 -3.22 9.79 14.52
N ASP A 131 -2.91 9.37 15.75
CA ASP A 131 -3.24 10.08 17.00
C ASP A 131 -2.10 9.96 18.02
N ALA A 132 -2.01 10.94 18.93
CA ALA A 132 -1.00 10.97 20.00
C ALA A 132 -1.05 9.76 20.97
N LYS A 133 -2.23 9.17 21.17
CA LYS A 133 -2.39 7.94 21.97
C LYS A 133 -1.71 6.72 21.32
N ASN A 134 -1.59 6.71 19.99
CA ASN A 134 -1.13 5.57 19.20
C ASN A 134 0.39 5.53 19.09
N THR A 135 1.08 5.36 20.22
CA THR A 135 2.55 5.38 20.27
C THR A 135 3.20 4.31 19.38
N LYS A 136 2.61 3.11 19.29
CA LYS A 136 3.09 2.01 18.43
C LYS A 136 3.15 2.40 16.95
N LEU A 137 2.15 3.14 16.47
CA LEU A 137 2.13 3.62 15.08
C LEU A 137 3.10 4.79 14.89
N LEU A 138 3.06 5.78 15.77
CA LEU A 138 3.89 6.99 15.65
C LEU A 138 5.39 6.67 15.67
N LYS A 139 5.83 5.72 16.51
CA LYS A 139 7.22 5.26 16.56
C LYS A 139 7.75 4.78 15.21
N GLN A 140 6.91 4.24 14.33
CA GLN A 140 7.33 3.77 13.00
C GLN A 140 7.70 4.90 12.03
N PHE A 141 7.27 6.12 12.32
CA PHE A 141 7.53 7.32 11.50
C PHE A 141 8.60 8.23 12.12
N ILE A 142 9.24 7.78 13.21
CA ILE A 142 10.33 8.49 13.88
C ILE A 142 11.61 7.70 13.64
N SER A 143 12.70 8.43 13.38
CA SER A 143 14.04 7.84 13.28
C SER A 143 14.47 7.31 14.66
N PRO A 144 14.89 6.04 14.77
CA PRO A 144 15.26 5.45 16.06
C PRO A 144 16.53 6.07 16.67
N PHE A 145 17.39 6.68 15.84
CA PHE A 145 18.66 7.26 16.29
C PHE A 145 18.57 8.76 16.55
N SER A 146 17.93 9.51 15.66
CA SER A 146 17.85 10.98 15.78
C SER A 146 16.63 11.44 16.57
N GLY A 147 15.58 10.61 16.70
CA GLY A 147 14.31 11.02 17.28
C GLY A 147 13.53 12.01 16.40
N GLU A 148 14.00 12.28 15.18
CA GLU A 148 13.35 13.17 14.23
C GLU A 148 12.25 12.47 13.44
N ILE A 149 11.25 13.24 13.04
CA ILE A 149 10.13 12.76 12.23
C ILE A 149 10.60 12.56 10.78
N LEU A 150 10.35 11.38 10.22
CA LEU A 150 10.72 11.08 8.84
C LEU A 150 9.95 11.96 7.85
N GLU A 151 10.68 12.49 6.86
CA GLU A 151 10.08 13.33 5.83
C GLU A 151 9.12 12.55 4.91
N SER A 152 8.09 13.24 4.42
CA SER A 152 7.11 12.65 3.49
C SER A 152 7.70 12.11 2.18
N ARG A 153 8.91 12.56 1.78
CA ARG A 153 9.61 12.02 0.61
C ARG A 153 10.09 10.58 0.85
N GLN A 154 10.45 10.24 2.09
CA GLN A 154 10.90 8.91 2.47
C GLN A 154 9.71 7.97 2.72
N THR A 155 8.73 8.44 3.49
CA THR A 155 7.56 7.62 3.90
C THR A 155 6.46 7.52 2.83
N GLY A 156 6.44 8.44 1.86
CA GLY A 156 5.42 8.46 0.79
C GLY A 156 4.04 8.95 1.23
N LEU A 157 3.92 9.57 2.41
CA LEU A 157 2.66 10.13 2.92
C LEU A 157 2.17 11.33 2.09
N CYS A 158 0.85 11.55 2.02
CA CYS A 158 0.32 12.81 1.50
C CYS A 158 0.53 13.95 2.51
N GLN A 159 0.65 15.19 2.03
CA GLN A 159 1.03 16.33 2.87
C GLN A 159 0.09 16.59 4.04
N LYS A 160 -1.22 16.35 3.88
CA LYS A 160 -2.20 16.47 4.98
C LYS A 160 -1.88 15.49 6.11
N VAL A 161 -1.64 14.23 5.78
CA VAL A 161 -1.30 13.20 6.78
C VAL A 161 0.05 13.51 7.42
N GLN A 162 1.04 13.96 6.66
CA GLN A 162 2.32 14.40 7.22
C GLN A 162 2.14 15.51 8.26
N LYS A 163 1.30 16.52 7.98
CA LYS A 163 1.03 17.61 8.92
C LYS A 163 0.33 17.10 10.19
N THR A 164 -0.68 16.25 10.03
CA THR A 164 -1.35 15.61 11.16
C THR A 164 -0.34 14.80 11.99
N LEU A 165 0.53 14.03 11.35
CA LEU A 165 1.56 13.24 12.01
C LEU A 165 2.51 14.11 12.83
N VAL A 166 2.98 15.23 12.28
CA VAL A 166 3.83 16.18 13.02
C VAL A 166 3.11 16.71 14.26
N LEU A 167 1.85 17.13 14.10
CA LEU A 167 1.04 17.63 15.23
C LEU A 167 0.85 16.58 16.32
N GLU A 168 0.50 15.35 15.96
CA GLU A 168 0.24 14.28 16.92
C GLU A 168 1.53 13.77 17.59
N VAL A 169 2.67 13.76 16.88
CA VAL A 169 3.97 13.46 17.49
C VAL A 169 4.36 14.55 18.49
N THR A 170 4.21 15.83 18.12
CA THR A 170 4.48 16.94 19.05
C THR A 170 3.58 16.86 20.27
N ARG A 171 2.27 16.63 20.07
CA ARG A 171 1.32 16.44 21.17
C ARG A 171 1.72 15.27 22.07
N ALA A 172 2.07 14.11 21.49
CA ALA A 172 2.49 12.94 22.25
C ALA A 172 3.80 13.19 23.04
N GLN A 173 4.72 13.98 22.50
CA GLN A 173 5.94 14.39 23.22
C GLN A 173 5.64 15.33 24.38
N ASP A 174 4.70 16.26 24.20
CA ASP A 174 4.31 17.22 25.25
C ASP A 174 3.51 16.55 26.37
N GLU A 175 2.72 15.52 26.05
CA GLU A 175 2.03 14.65 27.01
C GLU A 175 2.95 13.63 27.68
N GLY A 176 4.22 13.52 27.25
CA GLY A 176 5.17 12.53 27.77
C GLY A 176 4.92 11.08 27.34
N ARG A 177 4.13 10.86 26.28
CA ARG A 177 3.88 9.52 25.69
C ARG A 177 5.00 9.05 24.76
N LEU A 178 5.72 10.01 24.16
CA LEU A 178 6.90 9.76 23.33
C LEU A 178 8.13 10.45 23.91
N GLU A 179 9.24 9.75 23.89
CA GLU A 179 10.53 10.28 24.30
C GLU A 179 11.05 11.28 23.25
N LYS A 180 11.58 12.41 23.69
CA LYS A 180 12.31 13.38 22.87
C LYS A 180 13.64 13.74 23.54
N PRO A 181 14.73 13.92 22.79
CA PRO A 181 15.96 14.42 23.36
C PRO A 181 15.75 15.85 23.88
N LEU A 182 16.05 16.07 25.16
CA LEU A 182 16.00 17.39 25.78
C LEU A 182 17.43 17.92 25.96
N PRO A 183 17.73 19.14 25.50
CA PRO A 183 19.03 19.74 25.75
C PRO A 183 19.17 20.10 27.22
N PHE A 184 20.35 19.86 27.79
CA PHE A 184 20.69 20.38 29.11
C PHE A 184 20.91 21.88 29.02
N ARG A 185 20.22 22.64 29.88
CA ARG A 185 20.38 24.09 30.00
C ARG A 185 21.25 24.40 31.22
N SER A 186 22.39 25.06 31.02
CA SER A 186 23.19 25.63 32.10
C SER A 186 22.66 27.02 32.47
N TYR A 187 22.76 27.37 33.75
CA TYR A 187 22.43 28.69 34.29
C TYR A 187 23.66 29.23 35.01
N ASN A 188 23.96 30.52 34.83
CA ASN A 188 24.91 31.21 35.68
C ASN A 188 24.17 31.75 36.92
N TYR A 189 24.55 31.32 38.11
CA TYR A 189 23.85 31.71 39.35
C TYR A 189 24.29 33.07 39.89
N ASP A 190 25.45 33.58 39.45
CA ASP A 190 25.96 34.90 39.83
C ASP A 190 25.02 36.04 39.36
N ASP A 191 24.24 35.80 38.31
CA ASP A 191 23.25 36.76 37.79
C ASP A 191 22.08 37.03 38.77
N TYR A 192 21.94 36.21 39.82
CA TYR A 192 20.82 36.26 40.78
C TYR A 192 21.23 36.69 42.19
N THR A 193 22.53 36.95 42.44
CA THR A 193 23.02 37.47 43.71
C THR A 193 23.02 39.00 43.65
N SER A 194 21.88 39.62 43.96
CA SER A 194 21.75 41.07 44.23
C SER A 194 21.74 41.33 45.74
#